data_AF-A0A1F9QC09-F1
#
_entry.id   AF-A0A1F9QC09-F1
#
_cell.length_a   1.000
_cell.length_b   1.000
_cell.length_c   1.000
_cell.angle_alpha   90.00
_cell.angle_beta   90.00
_cell.angle_gamma   90.00
#
_symmetry.space_group_name_H-M   'P 1'
#
loop_
_entity.id
_entity.type
_entity.pdbx_description
1 polymer ?
#
loop_
_entity_poly.entity_id
_entity_poly.type
_entity_poly.pdbx_seq_one_letter_code
_entity_poly.pdbx_strand_id
1 'polypeptide(L)'
;MKNIIFLAILLSACPAGSLEIKSTVNAKGELEDDINLPFVNDPAAIGRWESVDFVEEPGEFTPGERARGGDLYFKELVLLPEGKSPSGWWTWTKGAVMHTNDHTASRYEIKKISGADYMFFEWKSGDYTIRHQKPKYYVLKKTAEVRRDKIDLPFKDDPAVTGAWESVDFVETPGKFDPAVRAWKGDLYLKELVFLPKGKGGKPWWTWTRGVVMHQGDKTASKYEIKKIGGAEYLFFEWKSGDYVFRGAKPFYYVLKKK
;
A
#
# COMPACT_ATOMS: atom_id res chain seq x y z
N MET A 1 51.27 5.51 44.35
CA MET A 1 49.78 5.51 44.32
C MET A 1 49.29 6.72 43.54
N LYS A 2 48.77 6.49 42.33
CA LYS A 2 47.63 7.20 41.70
C LYS A 2 47.52 6.70 40.25
N ASN A 3 46.68 5.69 40.06
CA ASN A 3 46.23 5.26 38.73
C ASN A 3 45.25 6.32 38.22
N ILE A 4 45.60 6.99 37.13
CA ILE A 4 44.65 7.83 36.38
C ILE A 4 44.04 6.94 35.31
N ILE A 5 42.80 6.53 35.55
CA ILE A 5 41.96 5.85 34.57
C ILE A 5 41.44 6.94 33.63
N PHE A 6 41.91 6.96 32.38
CA PHE A 6 41.25 7.71 31.32
C PHE A 6 39.94 6.98 30.97
N LEU A 7 38.83 7.51 31.49
CA LEU A 7 37.50 7.09 31.07
C LEU A 7 37.26 7.69 29.67
N ALA A 8 37.44 6.88 28.63
CA ALA A 8 37.01 7.21 27.29
C ALA A 8 35.47 7.25 27.28
N ILE A 9 34.91 8.45 27.29
CA ILE A 9 33.50 8.68 27.03
C ILE A 9 33.29 8.36 25.55
N LEU A 10 32.74 7.18 25.27
CA LEU A 10 32.12 6.89 23.99
C LEU A 10 30.99 7.91 23.80
N LEU A 11 31.24 8.94 22.99
CA LEU A 11 30.21 9.73 22.36
C LEU A 11 29.31 8.75 21.60
N SER A 12 28.12 8.47 22.13
CA SER A 12 27.08 7.81 21.36
C SER A 12 26.80 8.71 20.15
N ALA A 13 27.10 8.22 18.97
CA ALA A 13 26.70 8.86 17.74
C ALA A 13 25.18 9.10 17.79
N CYS A 14 24.74 10.36 17.75
CA CYS A 14 23.36 10.69 17.43
C CYS A 14 22.98 9.95 16.14
N PRO A 15 21.87 9.20 16.08
CA PRO A 15 21.40 8.69 14.81
C PRO A 15 21.13 9.90 13.90
N ALA A 16 21.60 9.81 12.66
CA ALA A 16 21.49 10.85 11.65
C ALA A 16 20.09 11.51 11.65
N GLY A 17 20.10 12.84 11.82
CA GLY A 17 19.03 13.83 11.69
C GLY A 17 17.57 13.34 11.74
N SER A 18 16.85 13.68 12.80
CA SER A 18 15.40 13.78 12.76
C SER A 18 15.00 14.68 11.59
N LEU A 19 14.11 14.23 10.70
CA LEU A 19 13.55 15.03 9.61
C LEU A 19 13.08 16.39 10.14
N GLU A 20 13.67 17.49 9.69
CA GLU A 20 13.23 18.83 10.07
C GLU A 20 11.98 19.17 9.25
N ILE A 21 10.91 19.61 9.94
CA ILE A 21 9.68 20.09 9.31
C ILE A 21 9.52 21.51 9.80
N LYS A 22 9.60 22.47 8.89
CA LYS A 22 9.43 23.89 9.20
C LYS A 22 7.96 24.25 9.09
N SER A 23 7.50 25.13 9.96
CA SER A 23 6.12 25.61 9.93
C SER A 23 6.10 27.14 9.91
N THR A 24 5.16 27.71 9.19
CA THR A 24 4.95 29.16 9.06
C THR A 24 3.49 29.51 9.22
N VAL A 25 3.20 30.73 9.65
CA VAL A 25 1.83 31.26 9.71
C VAL A 25 1.54 31.99 8.40
N ASN A 26 0.49 31.58 7.70
CA ASN A 26 0.07 32.18 6.44
C ASN A 26 -0.65 33.53 6.66
N ALA A 27 -1.02 34.22 5.57
CA ALA A 27 -1.69 35.53 5.64
C ALA A 27 -3.07 35.52 6.34
N LYS A 28 -3.68 34.34 6.52
CA LYS A 28 -4.95 34.14 7.24
C LYS A 28 -4.75 33.83 8.73
N GLY A 29 -3.52 33.70 9.20
CA GLY A 29 -3.21 33.31 10.58
C GLY A 29 -3.20 31.80 10.81
N GLU A 30 -3.26 30.97 9.75
CA GLU A 30 -3.24 29.52 9.85
C GLU A 30 -1.80 29.01 9.78
N LEU A 31 -1.49 27.95 10.54
CA LEU A 31 -0.20 27.27 10.52
C LEU A 31 -0.14 26.32 9.32
N GLU A 32 0.92 26.44 8.52
CA GLU A 32 1.26 25.58 7.39
C GLU A 32 2.66 25.00 7.61
N ASP A 33 2.86 23.75 7.20
CA ASP A 33 4.15 23.07 7.20
C ASP A 33 4.78 23.08 5.80
N ASP A 34 6.11 23.03 5.75
CA ASP A 34 6.82 22.70 4.51
C ASP A 34 6.54 21.24 4.12
N ILE A 35 5.81 21.09 3.01
CA ILE A 35 5.47 19.79 2.42
C ILE A 35 6.39 19.40 1.25
N ASN A 36 7.34 20.26 0.86
CA ASN A 36 8.31 19.99 -0.22
C ASN A 36 9.51 19.20 0.29
N LEU A 37 9.23 18.12 1.03
CA LEU A 37 10.25 17.30 1.65
C LEU A 37 10.85 16.33 0.62
N PRO A 38 12.19 16.13 0.59
CA PRO A 38 12.80 15.17 -0.31
C PRO A 38 12.32 13.75 0.01
N PHE A 39 12.04 12.98 -1.04
CA PHE A 39 11.59 11.61 -0.87
C PHE A 39 12.74 10.70 -0.40
N VAL A 40 12.52 10.06 0.74
CA VAL A 40 13.34 8.99 1.30
C VAL A 40 12.41 7.82 1.56
N ASN A 41 12.72 6.66 0.98
CA ASN A 41 11.88 5.48 1.14
C ASN A 41 11.99 4.91 2.57
N ASP A 42 10.85 4.51 3.14
CA ASP A 42 10.76 3.71 4.36
C ASP A 42 10.00 2.41 4.07
N PRO A 43 10.70 1.29 3.82
CA PRO A 43 10.06 0.01 3.56
C PRO A 43 9.11 -0.46 4.67
N ALA A 44 9.35 -0.06 5.93
CA ALA A 44 8.51 -0.48 7.05
C ALA A 44 7.14 0.21 7.03
N ALA A 45 7.09 1.45 6.51
CA ALA A 45 5.88 2.26 6.41
C ALA A 45 4.92 1.79 5.32
N ILE A 46 5.41 1.12 4.27
CA ILE A 46 4.59 0.64 3.16
C ILE A 46 3.58 -0.41 3.63
N GLY A 47 2.33 -0.24 3.22
CA GLY A 47 1.21 -1.14 3.52
C GLY A 47 0.00 -0.41 4.09
N ARG A 48 -0.93 -1.19 4.63
CA ARG A 48 -2.17 -0.71 5.24
C ARG A 48 -2.07 -0.70 6.77
N TRP A 49 -2.46 0.43 7.33
CA TRP A 49 -2.50 0.70 8.76
C TRP A 49 -3.92 1.07 9.17
N GLU A 50 -4.43 0.47 10.24
CA GLU A 50 -5.76 0.76 10.79
C GLU A 50 -5.64 1.45 12.15
N SER A 51 -6.42 2.50 12.37
CA SER A 51 -6.45 3.20 13.65
C SER A 51 -6.99 2.30 14.75
N VAL A 52 -6.23 2.16 15.84
CA VAL A 52 -6.61 1.36 17.01
C VAL A 52 -6.78 2.21 18.27
N ASP A 53 -6.13 3.38 18.34
CA ASP A 53 -6.25 4.31 19.47
C ASP A 53 -5.94 5.77 19.06
N PHE A 54 -6.16 6.71 19.98
CA PHE A 54 -5.79 8.12 19.86
C PHE A 54 -5.31 8.67 21.22
N VAL A 55 -4.03 9.02 21.28
CA VAL A 55 -3.29 9.35 22.52
C VAL A 55 -2.67 10.73 22.46
N GLU A 56 -2.40 11.35 23.61
CA GLU A 56 -1.73 12.67 23.65
C GLU A 56 -0.25 12.52 23.30
N GLU A 57 0.39 11.44 23.79
CA GLU A 57 1.79 11.13 23.54
C GLU A 57 1.97 9.64 23.21
N PRO A 58 2.96 9.26 22.37
CA PRO A 58 3.20 7.86 22.01
C PRO A 58 3.40 6.90 23.20
N GLY A 59 3.92 7.41 24.33
CA GLY A 59 4.18 6.62 25.54
C GLY A 59 2.93 6.20 26.32
N GLU A 60 1.76 6.76 26.02
CA GLU A 60 0.49 6.45 26.70
C GLU A 60 -0.21 5.21 26.11
N PHE A 61 0.24 4.73 24.94
CA PHE A 61 -0.39 3.60 24.28
C PHE A 61 -0.07 2.27 24.96
N THR A 62 -1.13 1.54 25.35
CA THR A 62 -1.03 0.17 25.86
C THR A 62 -1.80 -0.78 24.93
N PRO A 63 -1.12 -1.74 24.25
CA PRO A 63 -1.80 -2.63 23.31
C PRO A 63 -2.94 -3.44 23.94
N GLY A 64 -4.11 -3.41 23.31
CA GLY A 64 -5.29 -4.16 23.77
C GLY A 64 -6.16 -3.39 24.76
N GLU A 65 -5.67 -2.29 25.30
CA GLU A 65 -6.43 -1.31 26.05
C GLU A 65 -6.70 -0.12 25.12
N ARG A 66 -7.92 0.45 25.14
CA ARG A 66 -8.20 1.68 24.40
C ARG A 66 -8.19 2.85 25.39
N ALA A 67 -7.35 3.85 25.12
CA ALA A 67 -7.29 5.06 25.94
C ALA A 67 -8.60 5.86 25.91
N ARG A 68 -9.39 5.76 24.83
CA ARG A 68 -10.71 6.40 24.71
C ARG A 68 -11.79 5.47 24.17
N GLY A 69 -13.00 5.61 24.72
CA GLY A 69 -14.22 5.04 24.16
C GLY A 69 -14.75 5.85 22.97
N GLY A 70 -15.53 5.21 22.10
CA GLY A 70 -16.12 5.83 20.91
C GLY A 70 -15.37 5.51 19.61
N ASP A 71 -15.91 6.02 18.50
CA ASP A 71 -15.37 5.80 17.17
C ASP A 71 -14.23 6.76 16.84
N LEU A 72 -13.10 6.20 16.39
CA LEU A 72 -11.97 6.98 15.88
C LEU A 72 -12.35 7.66 14.56
N TYR A 73 -12.13 8.96 14.40
CA TYR A 73 -12.47 9.68 13.17
C TYR A 73 -11.62 9.23 11.99
N PHE A 74 -10.29 9.25 12.17
CA PHE A 74 -9.36 8.72 11.19
C PHE A 74 -9.34 7.19 11.29
N LYS A 75 -9.62 6.49 10.18
CA LYS A 75 -9.82 5.03 10.19
C LYS A 75 -8.63 4.25 9.65
N GLU A 76 -8.04 4.70 8.56
CA GLU A 76 -6.96 3.98 7.91
C GLU A 76 -5.97 4.90 7.21
N LEU A 77 -4.74 4.42 7.10
CA LEU A 77 -3.68 4.99 6.30
C LEU A 77 -3.07 3.92 5.41
N VAL A 78 -2.98 4.19 4.11
CA VAL A 78 -2.28 3.32 3.16
C VAL A 78 -1.14 4.10 2.54
N LEU A 79 0.08 3.61 2.76
CA LEU A 79 1.30 4.15 2.17
C LEU A 79 1.80 3.19 1.09
N LEU A 80 1.93 3.71 -0.13
CA LEU A 80 2.37 2.98 -1.31
C LEU A 80 3.84 3.32 -1.63
N PRO A 81 4.54 2.49 -2.43
CA PRO A 81 5.88 2.81 -2.89
C PRO A 81 5.98 4.20 -3.55
N GLU A 82 7.19 4.76 -3.57
CA GLU A 82 7.51 6.05 -4.22
C GLU A 82 6.76 7.25 -3.62
N GLY A 83 6.45 7.20 -2.32
CA GLY A 83 5.86 8.34 -1.61
C GLY A 83 4.38 8.56 -1.92
N LYS A 84 3.70 7.56 -2.50
CA LYS A 84 2.30 7.66 -2.95
C LYS A 84 1.31 7.16 -1.88
N SER A 85 0.06 7.57 -2.02
CA SER A 85 -1.10 7.04 -1.28
C SER A 85 -2.26 6.83 -2.26
N PRO A 86 -3.25 5.94 -1.99
CA PRO A 86 -4.44 5.84 -2.84
C PRO A 86 -5.21 7.16 -2.95
N SER A 87 -5.14 7.99 -1.92
CA SER A 87 -5.68 9.34 -1.93
C SER A 87 -4.64 10.31 -2.51
N GLY A 88 -4.93 10.90 -3.67
CA GLY A 88 -3.99 11.77 -4.39
C GLY A 88 -3.60 13.07 -3.68
N TRP A 89 -4.23 13.39 -2.55
CA TRP A 89 -3.90 14.53 -1.70
C TRP A 89 -2.92 14.18 -0.56
N TRP A 90 -2.55 12.90 -0.39
CA TRP A 90 -1.55 12.46 0.58
C TRP A 90 -0.31 11.91 -0.14
N THR A 91 0.86 12.39 0.28
CA THR A 91 2.16 11.85 -0.10
C THR A 91 2.98 11.55 1.16
N TRP A 92 4.12 10.87 1.04
CA TRP A 92 4.93 10.57 2.22
C TRP A 92 6.41 10.44 1.90
N THR A 93 7.22 10.61 2.95
CA THR A 93 8.66 10.34 3.00
C THR A 93 9.00 9.66 4.33
N LYS A 94 10.21 9.16 4.51
CA LYS A 94 10.62 8.54 5.77
C LYS A 94 10.41 9.51 6.94
N GLY A 95 9.52 9.14 7.86
CA GLY A 95 9.20 9.91 9.06
C GLY A 95 8.12 11.00 8.91
N ALA A 96 7.53 11.21 7.72
CA ALA A 96 6.41 12.14 7.56
C ALA A 96 5.41 11.74 6.46
N VAL A 97 4.14 12.10 6.67
CA VAL A 97 3.07 12.06 5.67
C VAL A 97 2.59 13.48 5.45
N MET A 98 2.53 13.90 4.18
CA MET A 98 2.16 15.24 3.77
C MET A 98 0.73 15.26 3.23
N HIS A 99 -0.05 16.24 3.66
CA HIS A 99 -1.38 16.54 3.14
C HIS A 99 -1.29 17.79 2.26
N THR A 100 -1.54 17.67 0.95
CA THR A 100 -1.34 18.78 0.02
C THR A 100 -2.33 19.92 0.22
N ASN A 101 -3.61 19.63 0.49
CA ASN A 101 -4.61 20.71 0.67
C ASN A 101 -4.43 21.47 1.99
N ASP A 102 -4.26 20.73 3.10
CA ASP A 102 -4.10 21.32 4.43
C ASP A 102 -2.69 21.87 4.68
N HIS A 103 -1.75 21.62 3.76
CA HIS A 103 -0.35 22.01 3.86
C HIS A 103 0.28 21.54 5.19
N THR A 104 0.00 20.31 5.60
CA THR A 104 0.55 19.74 6.84
C THR A 104 1.52 18.60 6.52
N ALA A 105 2.60 18.51 7.28
CA ALA A 105 3.52 17.38 7.28
C ALA A 105 3.49 16.73 8.67
N SER A 106 2.71 15.66 8.78
CA SER A 106 2.51 14.89 10.00
C SER A 106 3.63 13.88 10.19
N ARG A 107 4.34 13.95 11.33
CA ARG A 107 5.38 12.97 11.62
C ARG A 107 4.79 11.60 11.89
N TYR A 108 5.58 10.57 11.62
CA TYR A 108 5.28 9.23 12.12
C TYR A 108 6.50 8.52 12.68
N GLU A 109 6.26 7.64 13.65
CA GLU A 109 7.23 6.69 14.18
C GLU A 109 6.64 5.28 14.14
N ILE A 110 7.42 4.29 13.71
CA ILE A 110 7.00 2.88 13.70
C ILE A 110 7.69 2.13 14.82
N LYS A 111 6.92 1.45 15.67
CA LYS A 111 7.41 0.62 16.77
C LYS A 111 6.83 -0.78 16.68
N LYS A 112 7.65 -1.78 17.01
CA LYS A 112 7.19 -3.15 17.25
C LYS A 112 6.87 -3.32 18.74
N ILE A 113 5.61 -3.60 19.05
CA ILE A 113 5.13 -3.77 20.43
C ILE A 113 4.37 -5.10 20.49
N SER A 114 4.79 -6.01 21.38
CA SER A 114 4.19 -7.35 21.53
C SER A 114 4.03 -8.12 20.21
N GLY A 115 5.03 -8.00 19.32
CA GLY A 115 5.08 -8.70 18.04
C GLY A 115 4.30 -8.06 16.89
N ALA A 116 3.52 -7.01 17.13
CA ALA A 116 2.82 -6.24 16.10
C ALA A 116 3.50 -4.89 15.82
N ASP A 117 3.39 -4.41 14.58
CA ASP A 117 3.89 -3.10 14.19
C ASP A 117 2.81 -2.04 14.36
N TYR A 118 3.17 -0.96 15.04
CA TYR A 118 2.33 0.21 15.29
C TYR A 118 3.00 1.46 14.75
N MET A 119 2.22 2.33 14.10
CA MET A 119 2.60 3.65 13.67
C MET A 119 1.95 4.68 14.58
N PHE A 120 2.77 5.53 15.18
CA PHE A 120 2.33 6.71 15.92
C PHE A 120 2.33 7.88 14.95
N PHE A 121 1.14 8.27 14.50
CA PHE A 121 0.93 9.24 13.44
C PHE A 121 0.41 10.56 14.02
N GLU A 122 1.15 11.65 13.83
CA GLU A 122 0.71 12.98 14.25
C GLU A 122 -0.57 13.39 13.52
N TRP A 123 -1.58 13.75 14.30
CA TRP A 123 -2.84 14.26 13.77
C TRP A 123 -2.82 15.78 13.72
N LYS A 124 -2.59 16.32 12.53
CA LYS A 124 -2.62 17.75 12.25
C LYS A 124 -3.94 18.12 11.58
N SER A 125 -4.91 18.51 12.40
CA SER A 125 -6.24 18.97 11.95
C SER A 125 -6.39 20.48 12.17
N GLY A 126 -7.62 21.01 12.08
CA GLY A 126 -7.92 22.40 12.45
C GLY A 126 -7.47 22.79 13.86
N ASP A 127 -7.38 21.84 14.81
CA ASP A 127 -6.81 22.11 16.12
C ASP A 127 -5.33 22.51 16.03
N TYR A 128 -4.59 21.93 15.09
CA TYR A 128 -3.20 22.30 14.79
C TYR A 128 -3.15 23.57 13.93
N THR A 129 -3.81 23.56 12.76
CA THR A 129 -3.64 24.63 11.77
C THR A 129 -4.29 25.95 12.18
N ILE A 130 -5.47 25.92 12.81
CA ILE A 130 -6.25 27.12 13.16
C ILE A 130 -6.04 27.51 14.63
N ARG A 131 -6.01 26.52 15.53
CA ARG A 131 -5.91 26.76 16.99
C ARG A 131 -4.49 26.66 17.55
N HIS A 132 -3.51 26.32 16.70
CA HIS A 132 -2.09 26.21 17.03
C HIS A 132 -1.81 25.27 18.21
N GLN A 133 -2.64 24.24 18.40
CA GLN A 133 -2.46 23.24 19.43
C GLN A 133 -1.39 22.23 19.00
N LYS A 134 -0.68 21.66 19.99
CA LYS A 134 0.22 20.53 19.75
C LYS A 134 -0.58 19.36 19.17
N PRO A 135 -0.12 18.71 18.08
CA PRO A 135 -0.79 17.54 17.53
C PRO A 135 -0.74 16.38 18.52
N LYS A 136 -1.82 15.61 18.52
CA LYS A 136 -1.95 14.32 19.22
C LYS A 136 -1.65 13.19 18.23
N TYR A 137 -1.66 11.94 18.69
CA TYR A 137 -1.26 10.80 17.87
C TYR A 137 -2.41 9.83 17.65
N TYR A 138 -2.70 9.53 16.39
CA TYR A 138 -3.36 8.28 16.07
C TYR A 138 -2.35 7.14 16.21
N VAL A 139 -2.75 6.09 16.91
CA VAL A 139 -2.01 4.83 16.93
C VAL A 139 -2.63 3.93 15.87
N LEU A 140 -1.85 3.60 14.85
CA LEU A 140 -2.28 2.75 13.75
C LEU A 140 -1.58 1.41 13.84
N LYS A 141 -2.31 0.31 13.72
CA LYS A 141 -1.75 -1.05 13.67
C LYS A 141 -1.60 -1.51 12.22
N LYS A 142 -0.45 -2.11 11.88
CA LYS A 142 -0.26 -2.72 10.56
C LYS A 142 -1.18 -3.93 10.39
N THR A 143 -1.98 -3.96 9.32
CA THR A 143 -2.97 -5.03 9.09
C THR A 143 -2.71 -5.88 7.86
N ALA A 144 -1.85 -5.41 6.95
CA ALA A 144 -1.41 -6.18 5.80
C ALA A 144 0.09 -6.01 5.59
N GLU A 145 0.79 -7.14 5.47
CA GLU A 145 2.13 -7.19 4.92
C GLU A 145 2.10 -7.02 3.40
N VAL A 146 3.17 -6.45 2.84
CA VAL A 146 3.33 -6.33 1.39
C VAL A 146 3.48 -7.73 0.80
N ARG A 147 2.49 -8.18 0.03
CA ARG A 147 2.52 -9.49 -0.62
C ARG A 147 3.43 -9.47 -1.83
N ARG A 148 4.30 -10.47 -1.93
CA ARG A 148 5.07 -10.78 -3.13
C ARG A 148 4.94 -12.27 -3.40
N ASP A 149 4.61 -12.61 -4.63
CA ASP A 149 4.53 -13.99 -5.06
C ASP A 149 5.89 -14.45 -5.62
N LYS A 150 6.06 -15.76 -5.69
CA LYS A 150 7.17 -16.38 -6.42
C LYS A 150 6.94 -16.22 -7.93
N ILE A 151 7.84 -15.53 -8.62
CA ILE A 151 7.74 -15.24 -10.07
C ILE A 151 8.90 -15.82 -10.89
N ASP A 152 9.88 -16.46 -10.27
CA ASP A 152 10.94 -17.24 -10.90
C ASP A 152 10.44 -18.67 -11.21
N LEU A 153 9.33 -18.75 -11.95
CA LEU A 153 8.74 -20.01 -12.35
C LEU A 153 9.37 -20.51 -13.66
N PRO A 154 9.66 -21.82 -13.78
CA PRO A 154 10.18 -22.37 -15.02
C PRO A 154 9.13 -22.22 -16.14
N PHE A 155 9.60 -21.89 -17.34
CA PHE A 155 8.70 -21.76 -18.49
C PHE A 155 8.21 -23.14 -18.93
N LYS A 156 6.88 -23.28 -18.99
CA LYS A 156 6.15 -24.39 -19.59
C LYS A 156 5.16 -23.80 -20.57
N ASP A 157 5.26 -24.23 -21.82
CA ASP A 157 4.42 -23.71 -22.89
C ASP A 157 2.94 -24.10 -22.69
N ASP A 158 2.05 -23.25 -23.19
CA ASP A 158 0.60 -23.48 -23.23
C ASP A 158 0.04 -22.95 -24.56
N PRO A 159 0.00 -23.80 -25.61
CA PRO A 159 -0.49 -23.36 -26.90
C PRO A 159 -1.94 -22.83 -26.87
N ALA A 160 -2.78 -23.29 -25.93
CA ALA A 160 -4.18 -22.90 -25.86
C ALA A 160 -4.36 -21.42 -25.49
N VAL A 161 -3.47 -20.88 -24.65
CA VAL A 161 -3.53 -19.49 -24.17
C VAL A 161 -2.98 -18.48 -25.16
N THR A 162 -2.13 -18.92 -26.09
CA THR A 162 -1.43 -18.03 -27.03
C THR A 162 -2.41 -17.24 -27.90
N GLY A 163 -2.15 -15.93 -28.05
CA GLY A 163 -3.02 -15.00 -28.78
C GLY A 163 -3.52 -13.84 -27.90
N ALA A 164 -4.49 -13.09 -28.43
CA ALA A 164 -5.12 -11.96 -27.76
C ALA A 164 -6.49 -12.35 -27.19
N TRP A 165 -6.76 -11.85 -25.98
CA TRP A 165 -8.01 -12.07 -25.25
C TRP A 165 -8.58 -10.73 -24.82
N GLU A 166 -9.85 -10.48 -25.11
CA GLU A 166 -10.57 -9.27 -24.69
C GLU A 166 -11.36 -9.49 -23.41
N SER A 167 -11.33 -8.53 -22.50
CA SER A 167 -12.10 -8.61 -21.25
C SER A 167 -13.58 -8.36 -21.52
N VAL A 168 -14.42 -9.28 -21.04
CA VAL A 168 -15.89 -9.23 -21.21
C VAL A 168 -16.63 -9.10 -19.89
N ASP A 169 -16.01 -9.50 -18.78
CA ASP A 169 -16.60 -9.35 -17.44
C ASP A 169 -15.53 -9.32 -16.34
N PHE A 170 -15.96 -9.02 -15.11
CA PHE A 170 -15.15 -9.10 -13.90
C PHE A 170 -16.00 -9.67 -12.74
N VAL A 171 -15.55 -10.80 -12.19
CA VAL A 171 -16.33 -11.61 -11.24
C VAL A 171 -15.50 -11.92 -10.00
N GLU A 172 -16.14 -12.07 -8.85
CA GLU A 172 -15.44 -12.42 -7.61
C GLU A 172 -14.80 -13.82 -7.68
N THR A 173 -15.48 -14.77 -8.33
CA THR A 173 -14.97 -16.12 -8.57
C THR A 173 -15.41 -16.60 -9.95
N PRO A 174 -14.66 -17.52 -10.59
CA PRO A 174 -15.02 -18.04 -11.91
C PRO A 174 -16.43 -18.63 -11.98
N GLY A 175 -16.93 -19.22 -10.88
CA GLY A 175 -18.27 -19.81 -10.82
C GLY A 175 -19.43 -18.81 -10.83
N LYS A 176 -19.15 -17.51 -10.66
CA LYS A 176 -20.16 -16.44 -10.75
C LYS A 176 -20.31 -15.85 -12.16
N PHE A 177 -19.55 -16.33 -13.13
CA PHE A 177 -19.68 -15.87 -14.50
C PHE A 177 -20.89 -16.48 -15.20
N ASP A 178 -21.71 -15.62 -15.79
CA ASP A 178 -22.79 -15.98 -16.70
C ASP A 178 -22.57 -15.23 -18.03
N PRO A 179 -22.36 -15.94 -19.16
CA PRO A 179 -22.16 -15.28 -20.45
C PRO A 179 -23.40 -14.50 -20.94
N ALA A 180 -24.59 -14.78 -20.42
CA ALA A 180 -25.80 -14.04 -20.74
C ALA A 180 -25.97 -12.76 -19.90
N VAL A 181 -25.33 -12.69 -18.74
CA VAL A 181 -25.50 -11.59 -17.78
C VAL A 181 -24.17 -11.12 -17.24
N ARG A 182 -23.73 -9.96 -17.72
CA ARG A 182 -22.50 -9.32 -17.22
C ARG A 182 -22.64 -8.91 -15.75
N ALA A 183 -21.74 -9.42 -14.90
CA ALA A 183 -21.71 -9.15 -13.47
C ALA A 183 -21.22 -7.73 -13.16
N TRP A 184 -20.08 -7.32 -13.74
CA TRP A 184 -19.50 -6.01 -13.48
C TRP A 184 -20.19 -4.92 -14.30
N LYS A 185 -20.79 -3.95 -13.61
CA LYS A 185 -21.54 -2.85 -14.25
C LYS A 185 -20.68 -1.66 -14.66
N GLY A 186 -19.47 -1.53 -14.11
CA GLY A 186 -18.55 -0.44 -14.43
C GLY A 186 -17.67 -0.73 -15.64
N ASP A 187 -16.73 0.17 -15.89
CA ASP A 187 -15.69 -0.07 -16.88
C ASP A 187 -14.68 -1.12 -16.41
N LEU A 188 -14.29 -1.99 -17.34
CA LEU A 188 -13.21 -2.96 -17.11
C LEU A 188 -11.88 -2.23 -17.24
N TYR A 189 -11.05 -2.23 -16.20
CA TYR A 189 -9.74 -1.57 -16.27
C TYR A 189 -8.80 -2.32 -17.21
N LEU A 190 -8.72 -3.64 -17.05
CA LEU A 190 -8.06 -4.51 -18.02
C LEU A 190 -8.96 -4.64 -19.24
N LYS A 191 -8.49 -4.23 -20.42
CA LYS A 191 -9.24 -4.35 -21.67
C LYS A 191 -8.83 -5.58 -22.46
N GLU A 192 -7.55 -5.92 -22.42
CA GLU A 192 -6.96 -6.99 -23.22
C GLU A 192 -5.79 -7.62 -22.48
N LEU A 193 -5.62 -8.92 -22.70
CA LEU A 193 -4.44 -9.68 -22.31
C LEU A 193 -3.90 -10.43 -23.53
N VAL A 194 -2.60 -10.28 -23.80
CA VAL A 194 -1.94 -10.93 -24.96
C VAL A 194 -0.84 -11.85 -24.46
N PHE A 195 -0.86 -13.09 -24.95
CA PHE A 195 0.14 -14.11 -24.68
C PHE A 195 0.96 -14.34 -25.96
N LEU A 196 2.23 -13.95 -25.92
CA LEU A 196 3.19 -14.13 -27.00
C LEU A 196 4.04 -15.39 -26.78
N PRO A 197 4.63 -15.96 -27.86
CA PRO A 197 5.48 -17.14 -27.76
C PRO A 197 6.63 -16.99 -26.75
N LYS A 198 7.09 -18.12 -26.20
CA LYS A 198 8.21 -18.21 -25.26
C LYS A 198 7.98 -17.42 -23.96
N GLY A 199 6.73 -17.40 -23.47
CA GLY A 199 6.40 -16.87 -22.16
C GLY A 199 6.39 -15.34 -22.06
N LYS A 200 6.34 -14.62 -23.19
CA LYS A 200 6.26 -13.16 -23.21
C LYS A 200 4.80 -12.70 -23.16
N GLY A 201 4.48 -11.68 -22.38
CA GLY A 201 3.18 -11.02 -22.42
C GLY A 201 3.14 -9.88 -23.45
N GLY A 202 1.96 -9.32 -23.71
CA GLY A 202 1.79 -8.14 -24.55
C GLY A 202 2.37 -6.84 -23.98
N LYS A 203 2.80 -6.85 -22.71
CA LYS A 203 3.47 -5.73 -22.03
C LYS A 203 4.81 -6.20 -21.47
N PRO A 204 5.84 -5.34 -21.41
CA PRO A 204 7.19 -5.75 -21.01
C PRO A 204 7.28 -6.19 -19.55
N TRP A 205 6.35 -5.76 -18.69
CA TRP A 205 6.25 -6.18 -17.30
C TRP A 205 5.46 -7.49 -17.11
N TRP A 206 4.90 -8.08 -18.16
CA TRP A 206 4.22 -9.36 -18.09
C TRP A 206 5.00 -10.48 -18.77
N THR A 207 5.15 -11.57 -18.03
CA THR A 207 5.61 -12.87 -18.55
C THR A 207 4.59 -13.93 -18.18
N TRP A 208 4.65 -15.11 -18.80
CA TRP A 208 3.74 -16.20 -18.48
C TRP A 208 4.40 -17.57 -18.60
N THR A 209 3.82 -18.52 -17.88
CA THR A 209 4.05 -19.96 -17.99
C THR A 209 2.68 -20.65 -17.89
N ARG A 210 2.58 -21.95 -18.21
CA ARG A 210 1.29 -22.66 -18.17
C ARG A 210 0.55 -22.42 -16.84
N GLY A 211 -0.65 -21.86 -16.92
CA GLY A 211 -1.54 -21.56 -15.80
C GLY A 211 -1.23 -20.29 -14.99
N VAL A 212 -0.18 -19.52 -15.32
CA VAL A 212 0.23 -18.33 -14.54
C VAL A 212 0.74 -17.19 -15.44
N VAL A 213 0.29 -15.96 -15.18
CA VAL A 213 0.89 -14.71 -15.66
C VAL A 213 1.62 -14.04 -14.50
N MET A 214 2.84 -13.57 -14.74
CA MET A 214 3.69 -12.94 -13.74
C MET A 214 3.89 -11.47 -14.06
N HIS A 215 3.69 -10.60 -13.06
CA HIS A 215 3.99 -9.17 -13.15
C HIS A 215 5.35 -8.87 -12.52
N GLN A 216 6.31 -8.42 -13.34
CA GLN A 216 7.70 -8.23 -12.94
C GLN A 216 7.92 -7.04 -11.98
N GLY A 217 7.08 -6.00 -12.09
CA GLY A 217 7.09 -4.84 -11.18
C GLY A 217 6.49 -5.18 -9.82
N ASP A 218 5.18 -5.42 -9.78
CA ASP A 218 4.42 -5.77 -8.58
C ASP A 218 4.79 -7.10 -7.92
N LYS A 219 5.60 -7.94 -8.58
CA LYS A 219 6.00 -9.27 -8.11
C LYS A 219 4.80 -10.17 -7.79
N THR A 220 3.82 -10.21 -8.67
CA THR A 220 2.63 -11.07 -8.54
C THR A 220 2.64 -12.20 -9.56
N ALA A 221 2.05 -13.34 -9.19
CA ALA A 221 1.87 -14.52 -10.02
C ALA A 221 0.38 -14.86 -10.05
N SER A 222 -0.31 -14.34 -11.06
CA SER A 222 -1.75 -14.46 -11.26
C SER A 222 -2.10 -15.73 -12.01
N LYS A 223 -2.97 -16.56 -11.44
CA LYS A 223 -3.45 -17.76 -12.12
C LYS A 223 -4.34 -17.42 -13.32
N TYR A 224 -4.30 -18.27 -14.34
CA TYR A 224 -5.35 -18.31 -15.36
C TYR A 224 -5.87 -19.73 -15.58
N GLU A 225 -7.13 -19.83 -15.96
CA GLU A 225 -7.76 -21.06 -16.43
C GLU A 225 -8.59 -20.78 -17.68
N ILE A 226 -8.63 -21.73 -18.62
CA ILE A 226 -9.47 -21.66 -19.82
C ILE A 226 -10.64 -22.63 -19.64
N LYS A 227 -11.87 -22.18 -19.89
CA LYS A 227 -13.07 -23.01 -19.87
C LYS A 227 -13.89 -22.82 -21.12
N LYS A 228 -14.56 -23.89 -21.56
CA LYS A 228 -15.55 -23.84 -22.63
C LYS A 228 -16.95 -23.75 -22.03
N ILE A 229 -17.68 -22.68 -22.35
CA ILE A 229 -19.03 -22.42 -21.84
C ILE A 229 -19.89 -22.01 -23.04
N GLY A 230 -21.00 -22.70 -23.27
CA GLY A 230 -21.89 -22.39 -24.40
C GLY A 230 -21.20 -22.44 -25.77
N GLY A 231 -20.19 -23.29 -25.94
CA GLY A 231 -19.43 -23.41 -27.20
C GLY A 231 -18.27 -22.42 -27.37
N ALA A 232 -18.18 -21.36 -26.56
CA ALA A 232 -17.10 -20.38 -26.60
C ALA A 232 -16.02 -20.65 -25.52
N GLU A 233 -14.79 -20.26 -25.79
CA GLU A 233 -13.68 -20.32 -24.83
C GLU A 233 -13.56 -19.01 -24.05
N TYR A 234 -13.44 -19.14 -22.74
CA TYR A 234 -13.24 -18.04 -21.81
C TYR A 234 -11.99 -18.29 -20.97
N LEU A 235 -11.17 -17.25 -20.83
CA LEU A 235 -10.02 -17.21 -19.95
C LEU A 235 -10.40 -16.47 -18.68
N PHE A 236 -10.29 -17.14 -17.54
CA PHE A 236 -10.46 -16.53 -16.23
C PHE A 236 -9.09 -16.17 -15.70
N PHE A 237 -8.84 -14.87 -15.56
CA PHE A 237 -7.56 -14.33 -15.13
C PHE A 237 -7.67 -13.75 -13.73
N GLU A 238 -6.95 -14.33 -12.77
CA GLU A 238 -6.86 -13.86 -11.39
C GLU A 238 -6.21 -12.47 -11.34
N TRP A 239 -6.95 -11.45 -10.94
CA TRP A 239 -6.48 -10.08 -10.87
C TRP A 239 -5.86 -9.76 -9.50
N LYS A 240 -4.54 -9.79 -9.44
CA LYS A 240 -3.75 -9.37 -8.27
C LYS A 240 -3.33 -7.91 -8.40
N SER A 241 -4.21 -7.01 -7.95
CA SER A 241 -4.01 -5.55 -7.97
C SER A 241 -3.12 -5.04 -6.83
N GLY A 242 -2.92 -3.72 -6.77
CA GLY A 242 -2.34 -3.06 -5.60
C GLY A 242 -3.12 -3.34 -4.30
N ASP A 243 -4.43 -3.58 -4.35
CA ASP A 243 -5.18 -3.98 -3.14
C ASP A 243 -4.76 -5.36 -2.64
N TYR A 244 -4.44 -6.29 -3.54
CA TYR A 244 -3.86 -7.59 -3.17
C TYR A 244 -2.48 -7.41 -2.55
N VAL A 245 -1.62 -6.60 -3.18
CA VAL A 245 -0.22 -6.40 -2.77
C VAL A 245 -0.11 -5.64 -1.45
N PHE A 246 -0.84 -4.54 -1.28
CA PHE A 246 -0.62 -3.58 -0.19
C PHE A 246 -1.73 -3.58 0.87
N ARG A 247 -2.93 -4.07 0.56
CA ARG A 247 -4.10 -4.01 1.46
C ARG A 247 -4.63 -5.38 1.87
N GLY A 248 -3.99 -6.45 1.42
CA GLY A 248 -4.36 -7.82 1.79
C GLY A 248 -5.67 -8.31 1.17
N ALA A 249 -6.21 -7.62 0.16
CA ALA A 249 -7.46 -8.02 -0.50
C ALA A 249 -7.34 -9.39 -1.18
N LYS A 250 -8.46 -10.08 -1.34
CA LYS A 250 -8.55 -11.28 -2.19
C LYS A 250 -8.68 -10.84 -3.65
N PRO A 251 -8.01 -11.53 -4.59
CA PRO A 251 -8.16 -11.21 -6.01
C PRO A 251 -9.55 -11.59 -6.51
N PHE A 252 -10.01 -10.84 -7.49
CA PHE A 252 -11.19 -11.15 -8.32
C PHE A 252 -10.68 -11.67 -9.67
N TYR A 253 -11.57 -11.98 -10.61
CA TYR A 253 -11.21 -12.57 -11.90
C TYR A 253 -11.74 -11.71 -13.04
N TYR A 254 -10.84 -11.31 -13.94
CA TYR A 254 -11.27 -10.90 -15.27
C TYR A 254 -11.70 -12.13 -16.05
N VAL A 255 -12.82 -12.02 -16.74
CA VAL A 255 -13.26 -13.02 -17.71
C VAL A 255 -12.94 -12.43 -19.08
N LEU A 256 -12.16 -13.16 -19.87
CA LEU A 256 -11.75 -12.74 -21.19
C LEU A 256 -12.20 -13.75 -22.24
N LYS A 257 -12.53 -13.26 -23.44
CA LYS A 257 -12.87 -14.08 -24.60
C LYS A 257 -11.77 -13.97 -25.64
N LYS A 258 -11.49 -15.07 -26.34
CA LYS A 258 -10.47 -15.08 -27.40
C LYS A 258 -10.92 -14.20 -28.57
N LYS A 259 -10.01 -13.37 -29.10
CA LYS A 259 -10.22 -12.58 -30.31
C LYS A 259 -10.06 -13.40 -31.58
#